data_AF-A0A1C7M3G1-F1
#
_entry.id   AF-A0A1C7M3G1-F1
#
_cell.length_a   1.000
_cell.length_b   1.000
_cell.length_c   1.000
_cell.angle_alpha   90.00
_cell.angle_beta   90.00
_cell.angle_gamma   90.00
#
_symmetry.space_group_name_H-M   'P 1'
#
loop_
_entity.id
_entity.type
_entity.pdbx_description
1 polymer ?
#
loop_
_entity_poly.entity_id
_entity_poly.type
_entity_poly.pdbx_seq_one_letter_code
_entity_poly.pdbx_strand_id
1 'polypeptide(L)'
;MFSVGRLPRLQPHFSVTRRFASNQPQSWVPEDPPRADFRPPWVYRAIRIANFVAIPSAILYSVFFADFGDHEHVFSPARRWMDAQRAAFFSLSPAERRVAGANENPSEDITNSSGTQQG
;
A
#
# COMPACT_ATOMS: atom_id res chain seq x y z
N MET A 1 -18.39 59.64 9.91
CA MET A 1 -18.41 58.61 10.97
C MET A 1 -19.07 57.38 10.40
N PHE A 2 -18.29 56.38 9.96
CA PHE A 2 -18.84 55.15 9.38
C PHE A 2 -18.77 54.03 10.42
N SER A 3 -19.94 53.50 10.78
CA SER A 3 -20.10 52.38 11.70
C SER A 3 -19.71 51.08 10.99
N VAL A 4 -18.65 50.43 11.47
CA VAL A 4 -18.18 49.14 10.95
C VAL A 4 -19.06 48.04 11.56
N GLY A 5 -20.01 47.53 10.77
CA GLY A 5 -20.85 46.39 11.14
C GLY A 5 -20.01 45.11 11.30
N ARG A 6 -20.02 44.54 12.50
CA ARG A 6 -19.41 43.24 12.81
C ARG A 6 -20.32 42.13 12.28
N LEU A 7 -19.88 41.41 11.25
CA LEU A 7 -20.60 40.24 10.74
C LEU A 7 -20.61 39.10 11.78
N PRO A 8 -21.73 38.38 11.93
CA PRO A 8 -21.79 37.20 12.79
C PRO A 8 -21.00 36.05 12.14
N ARG A 9 -19.95 35.62 12.83
CA ARG A 9 -19.13 34.45 12.48
C ARG A 9 -19.97 33.20 12.74
N LEU A 10 -20.54 32.63 11.68
CA LEU A 10 -21.20 31.32 11.73
C LEU A 10 -20.11 30.27 12.01
N GLN A 11 -20.07 29.76 13.24
CA GLN A 11 -19.24 28.62 13.58
C GLN A 11 -19.95 27.34 13.12
N PRO A 12 -19.31 26.47 12.31
CA PRO A 12 -19.85 25.16 12.02
C PRO A 12 -19.64 24.25 13.25
N HIS A 13 -20.73 23.97 13.97
CA HIS A 13 -20.75 22.90 14.97
C HIS A 13 -20.82 21.54 14.23
N PHE A 14 -19.67 20.94 13.96
CA PHE A 14 -19.61 19.53 13.57
C PHE A 14 -19.79 18.66 14.81
N SER A 15 -21.04 18.30 15.10
CA SER A 15 -21.36 17.31 16.13
C SER A 15 -21.05 15.91 15.59
N VAL A 16 -19.83 15.43 15.78
CA VAL A 16 -19.49 14.02 15.59
C VAL A 16 -20.20 13.22 16.68
N THR A 17 -21.43 12.79 16.40
CA THR A 17 -22.17 11.87 17.26
C THR A 17 -21.55 10.49 17.11
N ARG A 18 -20.58 10.19 17.98
CA ARG A 18 -20.07 8.83 18.16
C ARG A 18 -21.23 8.00 18.72
N ARG A 19 -21.98 7.32 17.85
CA ARG A 19 -22.95 6.31 18.26
C ARG A 19 -22.15 5.14 18.84
N PHE A 20 -21.96 5.15 20.16
CA PHE A 20 -21.56 3.95 20.85
C PHE A 20 -22.66 2.92 20.61
N ALA A 21 -22.30 1.76 20.04
CA ALA A 21 -23.18 0.61 20.03
C ALA A 21 -23.54 0.32 21.49
N SER A 22 -24.81 0.52 21.85
CA SER A 22 -25.31 0.20 23.17
C SER A 22 -25.10 -1.29 23.38
N ASN A 23 -24.23 -1.63 24.33
CA ASN A 23 -23.99 -2.99 24.78
C ASN A 23 -25.16 -3.48 25.67
N GLN A 24 -26.40 -3.17 25.28
CA GLN A 24 -27.60 -3.62 25.99
C GLN A 24 -27.88 -5.05 25.52
N PRO A 25 -27.76 -6.06 26.41
CA PRO A 25 -28.23 -7.39 26.09
C PRO A 25 -29.76 -7.31 25.93
N GLN A 26 -30.22 -7.67 24.74
CA GLN A 26 -31.62 -7.74 24.40
C GLN A 26 -32.27 -8.88 25.20
N SER A 27 -32.83 -8.55 26.35
CA SER A 27 -33.15 -9.50 27.42
C SER A 27 -34.44 -10.31 27.23
N TRP A 28 -35.24 -10.07 26.18
CA TRP A 28 -36.55 -10.72 26.02
C TRP A 28 -36.61 -11.77 24.92
N VAL A 29 -35.52 -12.01 24.18
CA VAL A 29 -35.44 -13.17 23.29
C VAL A 29 -35.29 -14.39 24.19
N PRO A 30 -36.19 -15.40 24.15
CA PRO A 30 -35.94 -16.67 24.79
C PRO A 30 -34.63 -17.22 24.22
N GLU A 31 -33.55 -17.12 25.01
CA GLU A 31 -32.27 -17.73 24.67
C GLU A 31 -32.51 -19.24 24.63
N ASP A 32 -32.55 -19.80 23.41
CA ASP A 32 -32.32 -21.24 23.26
C ASP A 32 -31.05 -21.58 24.04
N PRO A 33 -30.99 -22.69 24.81
CA PRO A 33 -29.78 -23.06 25.52
C PRO A 33 -28.62 -23.00 24.53
N PRO A 34 -27.50 -22.32 24.86
CA PRO A 34 -26.43 -22.10 23.91
C PRO A 34 -26.02 -23.46 23.36
N ARG A 35 -26.31 -23.68 22.08
CA ARG A 35 -25.96 -24.95 21.42
C ARG A 35 -24.47 -25.14 21.65
N ALA A 36 -24.10 -26.18 22.37
CA ALA A 36 -22.71 -26.45 22.69
C ALA A 36 -21.93 -26.51 21.36
N ASP A 37 -21.07 -25.53 21.14
CA ASP A 37 -20.30 -25.43 19.91
C ASP A 37 -19.33 -26.63 19.87
N PHE A 38 -19.54 -27.56 18.94
CA PHE A 38 -18.73 -28.80 18.82
C PHE A 38 -17.30 -28.56 18.33
N ARG A 39 -16.91 -27.31 18.06
CA ARG A 39 -15.66 -26.99 17.41
C ARG A 39 -14.54 -26.94 18.44
N PRO A 40 -13.41 -27.63 18.19
CA PRO A 40 -12.24 -27.49 19.04
C PRO A 40 -11.79 -26.02 19.13
N PRO A 41 -11.32 -25.55 20.31
CA PRO A 41 -11.00 -24.14 20.54
C PRO A 41 -9.89 -23.58 19.63
N TRP A 42 -9.05 -24.45 19.05
CA TRP A 42 -8.00 -24.05 18.10
C TRP A 42 -8.56 -23.59 16.76
N VAL A 43 -9.76 -24.06 16.37
CA VAL A 43 -10.39 -23.70 15.08
C VAL A 43 -10.70 -22.21 15.04
N TYR A 44 -11.19 -21.63 16.14
CA TYR A 44 -11.46 -20.19 16.22
C TYR A 44 -10.17 -19.36 16.11
N ARG A 45 -9.06 -19.85 16.67
CA ARG A 45 -7.75 -19.19 16.53
C ARG A 45 -7.26 -19.27 15.09
N ALA A 46 -7.39 -20.43 14.44
CA ALA A 46 -7.02 -20.62 13.05
C ALA A 46 -7.83 -19.70 12.12
N ILE A 47 -9.15 -19.59 12.30
CA ILE A 47 -10.00 -18.69 11.50
C ILE A 47 -9.61 -17.23 11.72
N ARG A 48 -9.31 -16.82 12.97
CA ARG A 48 -8.83 -15.46 13.25
C ARG A 48 -7.52 -15.15 12.53
N ILE A 49 -6.56 -16.08 12.57
CA ILE A 49 -5.29 -15.93 11.86
C ILE A 49 -5.52 -15.90 10.35
N ALA A 50 -6.34 -16.82 9.83
CA ALA A 50 -6.67 -16.88 8.41
C ALA A 50 -7.27 -15.57 7.92
N ASN A 51 -8.23 -14.98 8.64
CA ASN A 51 -8.78 -13.67 8.28
C ASN A 51 -7.74 -12.55 8.38
N PHE A 52 -6.90 -12.58 9.42
CA PHE A 52 -5.84 -11.59 9.61
C PHE A 52 -4.78 -11.64 8.50
N VAL A 53 -4.57 -12.80 7.86
CA VAL A 53 -3.64 -12.95 6.74
C VAL A 53 -4.35 -12.72 5.40
N ALA A 54 -5.48 -13.38 5.17
CA ALA A 54 -6.17 -13.39 3.87
C ALA A 54 -6.64 -11.99 3.45
N ILE A 55 -7.19 -11.20 4.37
CA ILE A 55 -7.70 -9.85 4.05
C ILE A 55 -6.56 -8.93 3.59
N PRO A 56 -5.47 -8.70 4.36
CA PRO A 56 -4.38 -7.86 3.89
C PRO A 56 -3.66 -8.44 2.68
N SER A 57 -3.51 -9.77 2.57
CA SER A 57 -2.95 -10.40 1.37
C SER A 57 -3.77 -10.12 0.12
N ALA A 58 -5.10 -10.17 0.19
CA ALA A 58 -5.98 -9.85 -0.93
C ALA A 58 -5.84 -8.38 -1.35
N ILE A 59 -5.71 -7.46 -0.38
CA ILE A 59 -5.46 -6.04 -0.65
C ILE A 59 -4.12 -5.85 -1.36
N LEU A 60 -3.04 -6.46 -0.85
CA LEU A 60 -1.71 -6.38 -1.46
C LEU A 60 -1.70 -6.98 -2.88
N TYR A 61 -2.34 -8.14 -3.06
CA TYR A 61 -2.50 -8.74 -4.37
C TYR A 61 -3.23 -7.79 -5.33
N SER A 62 -4.32 -7.17 -4.88
CA SER A 62 -5.10 -6.23 -5.68
C SER A 62 -4.29 -4.98 -6.09
N VAL A 63 -3.44 -4.50 -5.19
CA VAL A 63 -2.62 -3.30 -5.43
C VAL A 63 -1.45 -3.59 -6.38
N PHE A 64 -0.76 -4.72 -6.20
CA PHE A 64 0.52 -4.97 -6.88
C PHE A 64 0.46 -5.97 -8.04
N PHE A 65 -0.51 -6.89 -8.03
CA PHE A 65 -0.52 -8.06 -8.93
C PHE A 65 -1.80 -8.21 -9.76
N ALA A 66 -2.97 -7.89 -9.20
CA ALA A 66 -4.20 -7.92 -9.96
C ALA A 66 -4.13 -6.83 -11.03
N ASP A 67 -4.40 -7.19 -12.29
CA ASP A 67 -4.50 -6.26 -13.40
C ASP A 67 -5.98 -6.18 -13.78
N PHE A 68 -6.63 -5.03 -13.54
CA PHE A 68 -8.09 -4.88 -13.71
C PHE A 68 -8.50 -4.48 -15.15
N GLY A 69 -7.61 -4.63 -16.13
CA GLY A 69 -7.88 -4.43 -17.55
C GLY A 69 -6.86 -3.51 -18.24
N ASP A 70 -7.08 -3.17 -19.50
CA ASP A 70 -6.15 -2.38 -20.36
C ASP A 70 -5.98 -0.90 -19.95
N HIS A 71 -6.43 -0.52 -18.75
CA HIS A 71 -6.33 0.84 -18.23
C HIS A 71 -5.23 0.94 -17.16
N GLU A 72 -4.49 2.05 -17.15
CA GLU A 72 -3.43 2.32 -16.18
C GLU A 72 -3.91 2.01 -14.76
N HIS A 73 -3.29 1.00 -14.12
CA HIS A 73 -3.68 0.57 -12.78
C HIS A 73 -3.56 1.76 -11.82
N VAL A 74 -4.58 2.02 -10.99
CA VAL A 74 -4.62 3.20 -10.09
C VAL A 74 -3.40 3.24 -9.14
N PHE A 75 -2.75 2.10 -8.94
CA PHE A 75 -1.54 1.96 -8.12
C PHE A 75 -0.23 1.90 -8.92
N SER A 76 -0.22 2.29 -10.19
CA SER A 76 1.01 2.36 -10.98
C SER A 76 2.11 3.23 -10.36
N PRO A 77 1.83 4.34 -9.62
CA PRO A 77 2.88 5.06 -8.89
C PRO A 77 3.48 4.23 -7.76
N ALA A 78 2.66 3.42 -7.07
CA ALA A 78 3.12 2.52 -6.02
C ALA A 78 3.97 1.36 -6.59
N ARG A 79 3.62 0.85 -7.78
CA ARG A 79 4.41 -0.15 -8.50
C ARG A 79 5.80 0.40 -8.85
N ARG A 80 5.89 1.62 -9.38
CA ARG A 80 7.17 2.30 -9.68
C ARG A 80 8.01 2.55 -8.42
N TRP A 81 7.38 2.95 -7.31
CA TRP A 81 8.08 3.07 -6.03
C TRP A 81 8.60 1.71 -5.54
N MET A 82 7.79 0.65 -5.60
CA MET A 82 8.20 -0.70 -5.23
C MET A 82 9.36 -1.21 -6.09
N ASP A 83 9.33 -0.96 -7.39
CA ASP A 83 10.42 -1.33 -8.30
C ASP A 83 11.70 -0.55 -7.98
N ALA A 84 11.60 0.73 -7.61
CA ALA A 84 12.73 1.52 -7.14
C ALA A 84 13.30 1.00 -5.80
N GLN A 85 12.43 0.56 -4.87
CA GLN A 85 12.86 -0.08 -3.63
C GLN A 85 13.54 -1.43 -3.91
N ARG A 86 12.95 -2.27 -4.77
CA ARG A 86 13.53 -3.54 -5.18
C ARG A 86 14.89 -3.34 -5.84
N ALA A 87 15.00 -2.38 -6.75
CA ALA A 87 16.28 -2.01 -7.36
C ALA A 87 17.28 -1.49 -6.32
N ALA A 88 16.85 -0.74 -5.31
CA ALA A 88 17.73 -0.30 -4.23
C ALA A 88 18.25 -1.47 -3.36
N PHE A 89 17.44 -2.50 -3.13
CA PHE A 89 17.84 -3.69 -2.35
C PHE A 89 18.67 -4.70 -3.15
N PHE A 90 18.43 -4.83 -4.46
CA PHE A 90 19.13 -5.78 -5.32
C PHE A 90 20.20 -5.15 -6.22
N SER A 91 20.44 -3.85 -6.13
CA SER A 91 21.61 -3.19 -6.74
C SER A 91 22.73 -3.02 -5.73
N LEU A 92 23.97 -3.10 -6.20
CA LEU A 92 25.17 -2.85 -5.40
C LEU A 92 24.99 -1.57 -4.58
N SER A 93 25.24 -1.64 -3.28
CA SER A 93 25.22 -0.47 -2.41
C SER A 93 26.17 0.61 -2.96
N PRO A 94 25.96 1.91 -2.67
CA PRO A 94 26.84 2.97 -3.16
C PRO A 94 28.33 2.75 -2.77
N ALA A 95 28.59 1.98 -1.71
CA ALA A 95 29.92 1.58 -1.31
C ALA A 95 30.48 0.45 -2.21
N GLU A 96 29.69 -0.58 -2.54
CA GLU A 96 30.10 -1.66 -3.43
C GLU A 96 30.27 -1.19 -4.89
N ARG A 97 29.47 -0.21 -5.34
CA ARG A 97 29.64 0.43 -6.66
C ARG A 97 31.00 1.12 -6.82
N ARG A 98 31.57 1.65 -5.73
CA ARG A 98 32.90 2.28 -5.74
C ARG A 98 34.02 1.25 -5.81
N VAL A 99 33.83 0.07 -5.23
CA VAL A 99 34.80 -1.04 -5.28
C VAL A 99 34.70 -1.78 -6.63
N ALA A 100 33.51 -1.86 -7.21
CA ALA A 100 33.24 -2.53 -8.48
C ALA A 100 33.59 -1.70 -9.74
N GLY A 101 34.23 -0.53 -9.60
CA GLY A 101 34.77 0.23 -10.75
C GLY A 101 33.74 0.85 -11.71
N ALA A 102 32.44 0.76 -11.45
CA ALA A 102 31.36 1.15 -12.37
C ALA A 102 31.22 2.66 -12.71
N ASN A 103 32.27 3.46 -12.45
CA ASN A 103 32.44 4.82 -12.99
C ASN A 103 33.44 4.86 -14.17
N GLU A 104 33.83 3.72 -14.73
CA GLU A 104 34.52 3.73 -16.02
C GLU A 104 33.49 3.89 -17.15
N ASN A 105 33.49 5.10 -17.69
CA ASN A 105 32.73 5.59 -18.83
C ASN A 105 32.55 4.52 -19.91
N PRO A 106 31.34 4.28 -20.44
CA PRO A 106 31.18 3.50 -21.65
C PRO A 106 31.85 4.27 -22.79
N SER A 107 33.08 3.87 -23.10
CA SER A 107 33.67 3.80 -24.43
C SER A 107 33.11 4.80 -25.45
N GLU A 108 33.67 6.00 -25.43
CA GLU A 108 34.01 6.68 -26.67
C GLU A 108 35.03 5.79 -27.43
N ASP A 109 34.57 4.81 -28.22
CA ASP A 109 35.38 4.25 -29.31
C ASP A 109 34.52 3.49 -30.35
N ILE A 110 33.76 4.23 -31.17
CA ILE A 110 33.42 3.78 -32.54
C ILE A 110 33.47 4.99 -33.50
N THR A 111 34.47 5.85 -33.35
CA THR A 111 34.67 7.02 -34.24
C THR A 111 36.06 7.08 -34.88
N ASN A 112 36.87 6.03 -34.82
CA ASN A 112 38.13 5.95 -35.55
C ASN A 112 38.36 4.60 -36.23
N SER A 113 37.60 4.32 -37.28
CA SER A 113 38.04 3.38 -38.32
C SER A 113 37.81 3.98 -39.71
N SER A 114 38.46 5.11 -39.94
CA SER A 114 38.69 5.68 -41.28
C SER A 114 40.12 5.33 -41.70
N GLY A 115 40.27 4.40 -42.64
CA GLY A 115 41.46 4.31 -43.49
C GLY A 115 42.22 2.97 -43.48
N THR A 116 42.00 2.15 -44.50
CA THR A 116 42.98 1.28 -45.21
C THR A 116 42.22 0.74 -46.45
N GLN A 117 42.14 1.44 -47.58
CA GLN A 117 43.06 1.45 -48.74
C GLN A 117 43.60 0.06 -49.15
N GLN A 118 43.43 -0.26 -50.44
CA GLN A 118 43.99 -1.36 -51.27
C GLN A 118 42.92 -2.39 -51.69
N GLY A 119 42.69 -2.69 -52.97
CA GLY A 119 43.29 -2.28 -54.25
C GLY A 119 42.56 -3.03 -55.36
#